data_AF-A0ABC9P097-F1
#
_entry.id   AF-A0ABC9P097-F1
#
_cell.length_a   1.000
_cell.length_b   1.000
_cell.length_c   1.000
_cell.angle_alpha   90.00
_cell.angle_beta   90.00
_cell.angle_gamma   90.00
#
_symmetry.space_group_name_H-M   'P 1'
#
loop_
_entity.id
_entity.type
_entity.pdbx_description
1 polymer ?
#
loop_
_entity_poly.entity_id
_entity_poly.type
_entity_poly.pdbx_seq_one_letter_code
_entity_poly.pdbx_strand_id
1 'polypeptide(L)'
;MDTSVMITLGFLVFAIVMFAWEKIPLSITAMVVAVGLHLSGVLSAKEAFAGFVDPNVLLFMGMFVIGEAFFATGVAVGVGNVVHKFAKTETSLLVAVMMITGVLSGFLSNTGTAAVLIPVIIGICKKSGFKQTKLLMPLVFAAAMGGNISLIGAPGNMIAQAGLQQAGLGSFNFFDYGLVGLPILIVGTIFYATIGKRFLPDAPSHQPDGAFEGNDDYSHVPSWKKWTAAIILILTVVAMIFEKQLGVKLYVSAWIGALVLVATNVISETAAVKSIDMKTIMLFAGSMALGDAMVKTGTGSVIADIIVNSLGASPSPIVVLVVIFVLGVFMTNFMSNTATCALLVPIGLSLASQLGFDPKAVLAAIVIASSLAYATPIGMPANTMVYNIAGYSFMDYVKAGLPLIVVSSIVALILLPILFPF
;
A
#
# COMPACT_ATOMS: atom_id res chain seq x y z
N MET A 1 19.62 -5.03 -31.13
CA MET A 1 18.63 -5.26 -30.06
C MET A 1 17.44 -5.95 -30.71
N ASP A 2 16.93 -7.04 -30.12
CA ASP A 2 15.77 -7.78 -30.65
C ASP A 2 14.54 -6.85 -30.75
N THR A 3 13.70 -7.03 -31.78
CA THR A 3 12.46 -6.28 -31.96
C THR A 3 11.55 -6.38 -30.74
N SER A 4 11.48 -7.55 -30.11
CA SER A 4 10.69 -7.80 -28.91
C SER A 4 11.20 -7.01 -27.70
N VAL A 5 12.53 -6.84 -27.60
CA VAL A 5 13.16 -6.00 -26.57
C VAL A 5 12.86 -4.52 -26.79
N MET A 6 12.96 -4.04 -28.04
CA MET A 6 12.61 -2.65 -28.38
C MET A 6 11.15 -2.33 -28.05
N ILE A 7 10.23 -3.23 -28.40
CA ILE A 7 8.80 -3.07 -28.10
C ILE A 7 8.56 -3.02 -26.59
N THR A 8 9.16 -3.95 -25.84
CA THR A 8 9.00 -4.02 -24.39
C THR A 8 9.58 -2.80 -23.69
N LEU A 9 10.77 -2.34 -24.09
CA LEU A 9 11.34 -1.07 -23.61
C LEU A 9 10.46 0.12 -23.96
N GLY A 10 9.88 0.16 -25.16
CA GLY A 10 8.94 1.19 -25.56
C GLY A 10 7.72 1.25 -24.66
N PHE A 11 7.12 0.09 -24.35
CA PHE A 11 6.00 0.02 -23.41
C PHE A 11 6.39 0.33 -21.96
N LEU A 12 7.61 -0.03 -21.55
CA LEU A 12 8.13 0.37 -20.23
C LEU A 12 8.28 1.89 -20.14
N VAL A 13 8.92 2.53 -21.12
CA VAL A 13 9.06 4.01 -21.17
C VAL A 13 7.69 4.67 -21.20
N PHE A 14 6.76 4.14 -22.01
CA PHE A 14 5.37 4.59 -22.02
C PHE A 14 4.73 4.46 -20.63
N ALA A 15 4.85 3.32 -19.96
CA ALA A 15 4.30 3.11 -18.62
C ALA A 15 4.89 4.10 -17.61
N ILE A 16 6.21 4.30 -17.61
CA ILE A 16 6.90 5.27 -16.75
C ILE A 16 6.33 6.67 -16.95
N VAL A 17 6.28 7.13 -18.20
CA VAL A 17 5.81 8.48 -18.54
C VAL A 17 4.34 8.64 -18.17
N MET A 18 3.50 7.67 -18.51
CA MET A 18 2.06 7.76 -18.30
C MET A 18 1.67 7.60 -16.83
N PHE A 19 2.38 6.77 -16.07
CA PHE A 19 2.19 6.69 -14.62
C PHE A 19 2.66 7.96 -13.92
N ALA A 20 3.74 8.61 -14.38
CA ALA A 20 4.18 9.88 -13.80
C ALA A 20 3.26 11.04 -14.19
N TRP A 21 2.66 11.00 -15.38
CA TRP A 21 1.79 12.06 -15.87
C TRP A 21 0.34 11.95 -15.33
N GLU A 22 -0.13 10.75 -15.00
CA GLU A 22 -1.46 10.48 -14.42
C GLU A 22 -2.68 11.11 -15.16
N LYS A 23 -2.52 11.59 -16.41
CA LYS A 23 -3.65 12.11 -17.20
C LYS A 23 -4.63 11.01 -17.63
N ILE A 24 -4.11 9.79 -17.76
CA ILE A 24 -4.91 8.58 -17.97
C ILE A 24 -4.88 7.80 -16.65
N PRO A 25 -6.02 7.28 -16.16
CA PRO A 25 -6.03 6.48 -14.94
C PRO A 25 -5.02 5.34 -15.00
N LEU A 26 -4.25 5.15 -13.93
CA LEU A 26 -3.15 4.18 -13.84
C LEU A 26 -3.56 2.77 -14.28
N SER A 27 -4.76 2.34 -13.88
CA SER A 27 -5.33 1.05 -14.27
C SER A 27 -5.52 0.91 -15.78
N ILE A 28 -5.96 1.98 -16.44
CA ILE A 28 -6.15 2.00 -17.90
C ILE A 28 -4.80 2.00 -18.61
N THR A 29 -3.84 2.78 -18.13
CA THR A 29 -2.46 2.77 -18.65
C THR A 29 -1.85 1.36 -18.58
N ALA A 30 -2.01 0.66 -17.45
CA ALA A 30 -1.53 -0.71 -17.29
C ALA A 30 -2.21 -1.68 -18.27
N MET A 31 -3.52 -1.53 -18.50
CA MET A 31 -4.24 -2.34 -19.48
C MET A 31 -3.82 -2.04 -20.93
N VAL A 32 -3.51 -0.78 -21.27
CA VAL A 32 -2.95 -0.42 -22.58
C VAL A 32 -1.62 -1.13 -22.81
N VAL A 33 -0.77 -1.20 -21.77
CA VAL A 33 0.50 -1.95 -21.84
C VAL A 33 0.24 -3.44 -22.08
N ALA A 34 -0.65 -4.08 -21.31
CA ALA A 34 -0.98 -5.50 -21.50
C ALA A 34 -1.52 -5.80 -22.91
N VAL A 35 -2.50 -5.01 -23.37
CA VAL A 35 -3.09 -5.15 -24.71
C VAL A 35 -2.04 -4.89 -25.79
N GLY A 36 -1.23 -3.84 -25.64
CA GLY A 36 -0.19 -3.50 -26.59
C GLY A 36 0.90 -4.57 -26.72
N LEU A 37 1.33 -5.16 -25.60
CA LEU A 37 2.27 -6.29 -25.58
C LEU A 37 1.68 -7.54 -26.25
N HIS A 38 0.37 -7.76 -26.14
CA HIS A 38 -0.30 -8.83 -26.87
C HIS A 38 -0.38 -8.55 -28.37
N LEU A 39 -0.87 -7.37 -28.76
CA LEU A 39 -1.04 -6.99 -30.18
C LEU A 39 0.29 -6.92 -30.94
N SER A 40 1.38 -6.63 -30.24
CA SER A 40 2.73 -6.64 -30.82
C SER A 40 3.37 -8.03 -30.92
N GLY A 41 2.70 -9.08 -30.42
CA GLY A 41 3.17 -10.46 -30.48
C GLY A 41 4.21 -10.84 -29.43
N VAL A 42 4.56 -9.93 -28.50
CA VAL A 42 5.48 -10.22 -27.38
C VAL A 42 4.85 -11.22 -26.41
N LEU A 43 3.57 -11.03 -26.11
CA LEU A 43 2.79 -11.91 -25.24
C LEU A 43 1.61 -12.55 -25.99
N SER A 44 1.32 -13.80 -25.64
CA SER A 44 0.02 -14.41 -25.93
C SER A 44 -1.07 -13.75 -25.09
N ALA A 45 -2.33 -13.87 -25.50
CA ALA A 45 -3.46 -13.36 -24.71
C ALA A 45 -3.50 -13.99 -23.31
N LYS A 46 -3.15 -15.27 -23.19
CA LYS A 46 -3.10 -15.96 -21.90
C LYS A 46 -2.07 -15.33 -20.96
N GLU A 47 -0.88 -15.00 -21.47
CA GLU A 47 0.16 -14.32 -20.67
C GLU A 47 -0.27 -12.89 -20.32
N ALA A 48 -0.73 -12.11 -21.30
CA ALA A 48 -1.08 -10.70 -21.11
C ALA A 48 -2.22 -10.48 -20.10
N PHE A 49 -3.14 -11.44 -19.95
CA PHE A 49 -4.28 -11.35 -19.04
C PHE A 49 -4.20 -12.33 -17.85
N ALA A 50 -3.08 -13.04 -17.66
CA ALA A 50 -2.91 -14.03 -16.59
C ALA A 50 -3.11 -13.40 -15.19
N GLY A 51 -2.73 -12.13 -15.02
CA GLY A 51 -2.83 -11.44 -13.75
C GLY A 51 -4.26 -11.33 -13.19
N PHE A 52 -5.32 -11.42 -14.01
CA PHE A 52 -6.70 -11.41 -13.51
C PHE A 52 -7.07 -12.66 -12.69
N VAL A 53 -6.38 -13.77 -12.91
CA VAL A 53 -6.59 -15.04 -12.19
C VAL A 53 -5.46 -15.35 -11.22
N ASP A 54 -4.59 -14.37 -10.96
CA ASP A 54 -3.47 -14.52 -10.02
C ASP A 54 -3.98 -14.76 -8.59
N PRO A 55 -3.38 -15.70 -7.83
CA PRO A 55 -3.76 -15.94 -6.44
C PRO A 55 -3.74 -14.69 -5.55
N ASN A 56 -2.84 -13.73 -5.79
CA ASN A 56 -2.78 -12.50 -5.02
C ASN A 56 -3.94 -11.56 -5.40
N VAL A 57 -4.34 -11.50 -6.68
CA VAL A 57 -5.59 -10.83 -7.12
C VAL A 57 -6.82 -11.40 -6.42
N LEU A 58 -6.93 -12.73 -6.37
CA LEU A 58 -8.04 -13.38 -5.66
C LEU A 58 -8.02 -13.07 -4.16
N LEU A 59 -6.83 -12.99 -3.56
CA LEU A 59 -6.65 -12.59 -2.15
C LEU A 59 -7.17 -11.17 -1.90
N PHE A 60 -6.82 -10.20 -2.76
CA PHE A 60 -7.33 -8.83 -2.67
C PHE A 60 -8.86 -8.78 -2.71
N MET A 61 -9.47 -9.48 -3.66
CA MET A 61 -10.92 -9.47 -3.84
C MET A 61 -11.62 -9.95 -2.57
N GLY A 62 -11.18 -11.07 -1.99
CA GLY A 62 -11.73 -11.56 -0.73
C GLY A 62 -11.53 -10.58 0.42
N MET A 63 -10.35 -9.96 0.52
CA MET A 63 -10.05 -8.98 1.57
C MET A 63 -10.80 -7.66 1.39
N PHE A 64 -11.12 -7.23 0.17
CA PHE A 64 -11.98 -6.08 -0.08
C PHE A 64 -13.41 -6.31 0.41
N VAL A 65 -13.94 -7.52 0.22
CA VAL A 65 -15.27 -7.89 0.74
C VAL A 65 -15.26 -7.95 2.28
N ILE A 66 -14.24 -8.57 2.88
CA ILE A 66 -14.10 -8.64 4.34
C ILE A 66 -13.91 -7.24 4.94
N GLY A 67 -13.05 -6.42 4.32
CA GLY A 67 -12.80 -5.04 4.72
C GLY A 67 -14.07 -4.19 4.64
N GLU A 68 -14.85 -4.32 3.56
CA GLU A 68 -16.14 -3.66 3.43
C GLU A 68 -17.11 -4.08 4.53
N ALA A 69 -17.20 -5.37 4.87
CA ALA A 69 -18.04 -5.80 5.99
C ALA A 69 -17.60 -5.18 7.31
N PHE A 70 -16.29 -5.03 7.53
CA PHE A 70 -15.75 -4.40 8.72
C PHE A 70 -16.07 -2.89 8.78
N PHE A 71 -16.04 -2.21 7.64
CA PHE A 71 -16.39 -0.79 7.54
C PHE A 71 -17.90 -0.55 7.59
N ALA A 72 -18.69 -1.25 6.77
CA ALA A 72 -20.14 -1.10 6.65
C ALA A 72 -20.90 -1.47 7.94
N THR A 73 -20.32 -2.30 8.81
CA THR A 73 -20.92 -2.60 10.12
C THR A 73 -20.56 -1.58 11.21
N GLY A 74 -19.64 -0.65 10.94
CA GLY A 74 -19.17 0.34 11.91
C GLY A 74 -18.23 -0.21 12.98
N VAL A 75 -17.69 -1.43 12.80
CA VAL A 75 -16.71 -2.01 13.74
C VAL A 75 -15.45 -1.14 13.79
N ALA A 76 -14.97 -0.68 12.63
CA ALA A 76 -13.86 0.26 12.54
C ALA A 76 -14.09 1.55 13.34
N VAL A 77 -15.30 2.11 13.28
CA VAL A 77 -15.69 3.29 14.09
C VAL A 77 -15.69 2.96 15.59
N GLY A 78 -16.19 1.77 15.96
CA GLY A 78 -16.14 1.28 17.34
C GLY A 78 -14.71 1.21 17.90
N VAL A 79 -13.77 0.69 17.12
CA VAL A 79 -12.34 0.66 17.46
C VAL A 79 -11.77 2.09 17.56
N GLY A 80 -12.11 2.96 16.61
CA GLY A 80 -11.71 4.38 16.64
C GLY A 80 -12.25 5.13 17.86
N ASN A 81 -13.45 4.83 18.33
CA ASN A 81 -14.03 5.48 19.52
C ASN A 81 -13.33 5.08 20.83
N VAL A 82 -12.58 3.96 20.85
CA VAL A 82 -11.72 3.60 21.99
C VAL A 82 -10.63 4.65 22.20
N VAL A 83 -10.20 5.37 21.14
CA VAL A 83 -9.21 6.46 21.19
C VAL A 83 -9.61 7.51 22.24
N HIS A 84 -10.89 7.88 22.32
CA HIS A 84 -11.35 8.92 23.25
C HIS A 84 -11.09 8.57 24.72
N LYS A 85 -11.10 7.29 25.09
CA LYS A 85 -10.87 6.85 26.48
C LYS A 85 -9.42 7.07 26.94
N PHE A 86 -8.46 7.11 26.02
CA PHE A 86 -7.03 7.27 26.30
C PHE A 86 -6.49 8.68 25.95
N ALA A 87 -7.30 9.49 25.28
CA ALA A 87 -6.96 10.81 24.77
C ALA A 87 -7.16 11.93 25.80
N LYS A 88 -6.36 11.96 26.86
CA LYS A 88 -6.37 13.04 27.87
C LYS A 88 -5.58 14.28 27.43
N THR A 89 -4.60 14.11 26.54
CA THR A 89 -3.77 15.20 26.00
C THR A 89 -3.71 15.10 24.47
N GLU A 90 -3.37 16.20 23.80
CA GLU A 90 -3.21 16.20 22.33
C GLU A 90 -2.16 15.19 21.88
N THR A 91 -1.06 15.05 22.64
CA THR A 91 0.00 14.07 22.32
C THR A 91 -0.46 12.63 22.56
N SER A 92 -1.21 12.35 23.64
CA SER A 92 -1.73 10.99 23.87
C SER A 92 -2.80 10.61 22.83
N LEU A 93 -3.58 11.59 22.38
CA LEU A 93 -4.52 11.43 21.26
C LEU A 93 -3.76 11.14 19.96
N LEU A 94 -2.74 11.93 19.62
CA LEU A 94 -1.91 11.71 18.43
C LEU A 94 -1.33 10.29 18.40
N VAL A 95 -0.74 9.84 19.51
CA VAL A 95 -0.18 8.48 19.63
C VAL A 95 -1.25 7.43 19.41
N ALA A 96 -2.41 7.57 20.06
CA ALA A 96 -3.51 6.63 19.90
C ALA A 96 -4.03 6.58 18.46
N VAL A 97 -4.18 7.74 17.80
CA VAL A 97 -4.60 7.84 16.41
C VAL A 97 -3.61 7.13 15.50
N MET A 98 -2.31 7.41 15.62
CA MET A 98 -1.30 6.78 14.77
C MET A 98 -1.24 5.27 14.97
N MET A 99 -1.23 4.79 16.23
CA MET A 99 -1.14 3.36 16.50
C MET A 99 -2.39 2.60 16.03
N ILE A 100 -3.59 3.11 16.30
CA ILE A 100 -4.83 2.45 15.87
C ILE A 100 -4.97 2.47 14.36
N THR A 101 -4.65 3.61 13.73
CA THR A 101 -4.70 3.73 12.26
C THR A 101 -3.70 2.78 11.62
N GLY A 102 -2.45 2.77 12.08
CA GLY A 102 -1.42 1.91 11.51
C GLY A 102 -1.73 0.42 11.67
N VAL A 103 -2.18 -0.01 12.85
CA VAL A 103 -2.54 -1.41 13.08
C VAL A 103 -3.75 -1.80 12.24
N LEU A 104 -4.81 -1.01 12.19
CA LEU A 104 -5.98 -1.30 11.34
C LEU A 104 -5.61 -1.37 9.87
N SER A 105 -4.78 -0.43 9.40
CA SER A 105 -4.31 -0.38 8.02
C SER A 105 -3.52 -1.64 7.63
N GLY A 106 -2.75 -2.19 8.58
CA GLY A 106 -1.98 -3.40 8.36
C GLY A 106 -2.79 -4.65 8.05
N PHE A 107 -4.09 -4.69 8.38
CA PHE A 107 -4.96 -5.86 8.11
C PHE A 107 -6.15 -5.54 7.20
N LEU A 108 -6.33 -4.28 6.85
CA LEU A 108 -7.42 -3.80 6.02
C LEU A 108 -6.83 -3.13 4.77
N SER A 109 -7.10 -1.84 4.58
CA SER A 109 -6.50 -1.04 3.52
C SER A 109 -6.14 0.34 4.03
N ASN A 110 -5.09 0.93 3.44
CA ASN A 110 -4.65 2.30 3.75
C ASN A 110 -5.79 3.32 3.58
N THR A 111 -6.42 3.32 2.42
CA THR A 111 -7.48 4.27 2.07
C THR A 111 -8.76 4.03 2.88
N GLY A 112 -9.21 2.78 3.02
CA GLY A 112 -10.43 2.47 3.76
C GLY A 112 -10.30 2.78 5.24
N THR A 113 -9.16 2.43 5.85
CA THR A 113 -8.87 2.76 7.25
C THR A 113 -8.87 4.26 7.48
N ALA A 114 -8.20 5.02 6.61
CA ALA A 114 -8.19 6.48 6.71
C ALA A 114 -9.60 7.06 6.55
N ALA A 115 -10.36 6.63 5.53
CA ALA A 115 -11.71 7.13 5.25
C ALA A 115 -12.65 6.97 6.45
N VAL A 116 -12.56 5.85 7.18
CA VAL A 116 -13.40 5.60 8.36
C VAL A 116 -12.92 6.34 9.60
N LEU A 117 -11.61 6.50 9.78
CA LEU A 117 -11.07 7.16 10.96
C LEU A 117 -11.11 8.69 10.87
N ILE A 118 -11.03 9.28 9.67
CA ILE A 118 -11.14 10.73 9.47
C ILE A 118 -12.37 11.34 10.18
N PRO A 119 -13.62 10.89 9.94
CA PRO A 119 -14.79 11.46 10.62
C PRO A 119 -14.76 11.24 12.13
N VAL A 120 -14.27 10.09 12.60
CA VAL A 120 -14.11 9.80 14.03
C VAL A 120 -13.16 10.79 14.69
N ILE A 121 -12.01 11.07 14.06
CA ILE A 121 -11.02 12.01 14.59
C ILE A 121 -11.55 13.44 14.54
N ILE A 122 -12.25 13.85 13.48
CA ILE A 122 -12.92 15.16 13.41
C ILE A 122 -13.94 15.30 14.54
N GLY A 123 -14.75 14.28 14.80
CA GLY A 123 -15.72 14.26 15.89
C GLY A 123 -15.07 14.40 17.27
N ILE A 124 -13.93 13.73 17.50
CA ILE A 124 -13.14 13.87 18.73
C ILE A 124 -12.56 15.28 18.84
N CYS A 125 -12.01 15.84 17.75
CA CYS A 125 -11.48 17.21 17.73
C CYS A 125 -12.54 18.25 18.11
N LYS A 126 -13.75 18.13 17.56
CA LYS A 126 -14.88 19.01 17.87
C LYS A 126 -15.27 18.97 19.35
N LYS A 127 -15.21 17.80 19.99
CA LYS A 127 -15.55 17.62 21.42
C LYS A 127 -14.43 18.06 22.36
N SER A 128 -13.18 17.79 22.00
CA SER A 128 -12.01 18.03 22.85
C SER A 128 -11.34 19.39 22.63
N GLY A 129 -11.73 20.13 21.58
CA GLY A 129 -11.12 21.41 21.21
C GLY A 129 -9.73 21.29 20.58
N PHE A 130 -9.26 20.07 20.28
CA PHE A 130 -7.98 19.85 19.61
C PHE A 130 -8.06 20.18 18.12
N LYS A 131 -6.92 20.57 17.55
CA LYS A 131 -6.81 20.95 16.14
C LYS A 131 -6.78 19.71 15.26
N GLN A 132 -7.79 19.55 14.39
CA GLN A 132 -7.82 18.45 13.41
C GLN A 132 -6.60 18.43 12.49
N THR A 133 -6.03 19.60 12.17
CA THR A 133 -4.83 19.74 11.34
C THR A 133 -3.60 19.06 11.93
N LYS A 134 -3.54 18.90 13.27
CA LYS A 134 -2.46 18.19 13.98
C LYS A 134 -2.68 16.68 14.06
N LEU A 135 -3.81 16.15 13.62
CA LEU A 135 -4.18 14.73 13.79
C LEU A 135 -4.48 14.01 12.48
N LEU A 136 -5.08 14.69 11.50
CA LEU A 136 -5.45 14.06 10.23
C LEU A 136 -4.25 13.72 9.35
N MET A 137 -3.19 14.54 9.37
CA MET A 137 -1.95 14.23 8.65
C MET A 137 -1.16 13.05 9.28
N PRO A 138 -0.93 13.01 10.60
CA PRO A 138 -0.38 11.81 11.25
C PRO A 138 -1.22 10.54 11.03
N LEU A 139 -2.55 10.66 10.98
CA LEU A 139 -3.45 9.54 10.66
C LEU A 139 -3.13 8.94 9.29
N VAL A 140 -3.09 9.74 8.22
CA VAL A 140 -2.85 9.19 6.87
C VAL A 140 -1.43 8.65 6.70
N PHE A 141 -0.43 9.27 7.34
CA PHE A 141 0.93 8.74 7.35
C PHE A 141 1.03 7.44 8.14
N ALA A 142 0.30 7.32 9.25
CA ALA A 142 0.21 6.06 9.99
C ALA A 142 -0.50 4.97 9.19
N ALA A 143 -1.52 5.31 8.39
CA ALA A 143 -2.14 4.35 7.49
C ALA A 143 -1.11 3.80 6.48
N ALA A 144 -0.31 4.67 5.86
CA ALA A 144 0.75 4.25 4.94
C ALA A 144 1.83 3.38 5.61
N MET A 145 2.34 3.79 6.78
CA MET A 145 3.30 2.99 7.56
C MET A 145 2.71 1.63 7.96
N GLY A 146 1.45 1.64 8.40
CA GLY A 146 0.70 0.47 8.85
C GLY A 146 0.43 -0.54 7.75
N GLY A 147 0.19 -0.10 6.51
CA GLY A 147 -0.02 -0.98 5.36
C GLY A 147 1.14 -1.95 5.09
N ASN A 148 2.33 -1.67 5.62
CA ASN A 148 3.50 -2.52 5.55
C ASN A 148 3.66 -3.48 6.75
N ILE A 149 2.66 -3.61 7.63
CA ILE A 149 2.71 -4.56 8.75
C ILE A 149 2.49 -5.99 8.28
N SER A 150 1.57 -6.20 7.33
CA SER A 150 1.28 -7.54 6.80
C SER A 150 1.29 -7.56 5.28
N LEU A 151 1.34 -8.77 4.72
CA LEU A 151 1.24 -8.99 3.28
C LEU A 151 -0.04 -8.40 2.67
N ILE A 152 -1.16 -8.40 3.39
CA ILE A 152 -2.47 -7.94 2.88
C ILE A 152 -2.72 -6.44 3.07
N GLY A 153 -1.89 -5.74 3.86
CA GLY A 153 -2.15 -4.34 4.25
C GLY A 153 -2.06 -3.32 3.12
N ALA A 154 -1.26 -3.60 2.08
CA ALA A 154 -1.09 -2.70 0.95
C ALA A 154 -0.96 -3.45 -0.39
N PRO A 155 -1.51 -2.93 -1.49
CA PRO A 155 -1.37 -3.58 -2.79
C PRO A 155 0.06 -3.75 -3.30
N GLY A 156 0.95 -2.82 -2.96
CA GLY A 156 2.38 -2.94 -3.30
C GLY A 156 3.03 -4.23 -2.76
N ASN A 157 2.63 -4.66 -1.56
CA ASN A 157 3.17 -5.86 -0.90
C ASN A 157 2.84 -7.13 -1.70
N MET A 158 1.62 -7.19 -2.23
CA MET A 158 1.13 -8.29 -3.05
C MET A 158 1.67 -8.24 -4.48
N ILE A 159 1.97 -7.05 -5.04
CA ILE A 159 2.65 -6.95 -6.34
C ILE A 159 4.03 -7.60 -6.25
N ALA A 160 4.80 -7.28 -5.20
CA ALA A 160 6.10 -7.91 -4.96
C ALA A 160 5.97 -9.42 -4.71
N GLN A 161 4.94 -9.85 -3.97
CA GLN A 161 4.64 -11.26 -3.74
C GLN A 161 4.37 -12.03 -5.05
N ALA A 162 3.51 -11.49 -5.92
CA ALA A 162 3.23 -12.09 -7.22
C ALA A 162 4.48 -12.12 -8.09
N GLY A 163 5.28 -11.05 -8.12
CA GLY A 163 6.54 -11.01 -8.84
C GLY A 163 7.49 -12.16 -8.45
N LEU A 164 7.67 -12.41 -7.15
CA LEU A 164 8.50 -13.54 -6.68
C LEU A 164 7.91 -14.90 -7.07
N GLN A 165 6.60 -15.08 -6.86
CA GLN A 165 5.93 -16.35 -7.11
C GLN A 165 5.93 -16.70 -8.60
N GLN A 166 5.68 -15.71 -9.47
CA GLN A 166 5.69 -15.85 -10.91
C GLN A 166 7.09 -16.19 -11.44
N ALA A 167 8.12 -15.58 -10.88
CA ALA A 167 9.50 -15.90 -11.21
C ALA A 167 9.99 -17.24 -10.61
N GLY A 168 9.19 -17.91 -9.76
CA GLY A 168 9.59 -19.13 -9.07
C GLY A 168 10.64 -18.91 -7.97
N LEU A 169 10.80 -17.68 -7.49
CA LEU A 169 11.85 -17.24 -6.55
C LEU A 169 11.38 -17.26 -5.09
N GLY A 170 10.28 -17.97 -4.82
CA GLY A 170 9.69 -18.14 -3.50
C GLY A 170 8.59 -17.12 -3.19
N SER A 171 8.42 -16.80 -1.90
CA SER A 171 7.36 -15.91 -1.41
C SER A 171 7.75 -15.27 -0.08
N PHE A 172 7.15 -14.12 0.22
CA PHE A 172 7.13 -13.55 1.57
C PHE A 172 6.15 -14.32 2.45
N ASN A 173 6.48 -14.43 3.74
CA ASN A 173 5.53 -14.82 4.77
C ASN A 173 4.61 -13.64 5.13
N PHE A 174 3.54 -13.94 5.86
CA PHE A 174 2.48 -12.98 6.17
C PHE A 174 2.96 -11.70 6.87
N PHE A 175 3.98 -11.76 7.72
CA PHE A 175 4.51 -10.63 8.51
C PHE A 175 5.94 -10.20 8.16
N ASP A 176 6.51 -10.66 7.04
CA ASP A 176 7.90 -10.33 6.69
C ASP A 176 8.10 -8.80 6.58
N TYR A 177 7.16 -8.09 5.93
CA TYR A 177 7.21 -6.63 5.84
C TYR A 177 7.08 -5.94 7.21
N GLY A 178 6.32 -6.54 8.13
CA GLY A 178 6.10 -6.01 9.48
C GLY A 178 7.35 -5.92 10.33
N LEU A 179 8.38 -6.72 10.02
CA LEU A 179 9.69 -6.61 10.67
C LEU A 179 10.35 -5.24 10.44
N VAL A 180 9.99 -4.53 9.36
CA VAL A 180 10.43 -3.16 9.07
C VAL A 180 9.29 -2.15 9.27
N GLY A 181 8.08 -2.47 8.82
CA GLY A 181 6.91 -1.59 8.90
C GLY A 181 6.49 -1.24 10.33
N LEU A 182 6.52 -2.21 11.26
CA LEU A 182 6.16 -1.95 12.65
C LEU A 182 7.19 -1.05 13.37
N PRO A 183 8.51 -1.28 13.26
CA PRO A 183 9.50 -0.31 13.73
C PRO A 183 9.33 1.09 13.14
N ILE A 184 9.07 1.21 11.84
CA ILE A 184 8.82 2.50 11.19
C ILE A 184 7.59 3.19 11.80
N LEU A 185 6.48 2.47 12.00
CA LEU A 185 5.28 3.01 12.64
C LEU A 185 5.57 3.50 14.07
N ILE A 186 6.30 2.71 14.87
CA ILE A 186 6.64 3.05 16.25
C ILE A 186 7.54 4.29 16.28
N VAL A 187 8.63 4.29 15.50
CA VAL A 187 9.59 5.42 15.47
C VAL A 187 8.93 6.67 14.90
N GLY A 188 8.11 6.55 13.86
CA GLY A 188 7.33 7.65 13.30
C GLY A 188 6.33 8.23 14.30
N THR A 189 5.70 7.36 15.11
CA THR A 189 4.80 7.78 16.20
C THR A 189 5.57 8.52 17.30
N ILE A 190 6.72 7.99 17.73
CA ILE A 190 7.60 8.66 18.70
C ILE A 190 8.08 10.02 18.17
N PHE A 191 8.45 10.07 16.89
CA PHE A 191 8.87 11.29 16.22
C PHE A 191 7.77 12.36 16.33
N TYR A 192 6.53 12.08 15.91
CA TYR A 192 5.44 13.05 16.03
C TYR A 192 5.01 13.33 17.46
N ALA A 193 5.10 12.36 18.38
CA ALA A 193 4.81 12.58 19.79
C ALA A 193 5.79 13.56 20.46
N THR A 194 6.99 13.73 19.88
CA THR A 194 8.08 14.54 20.43
C THR A 194 8.37 15.78 19.57
N ILE A 195 9.26 15.67 18.60
CA ILE A 195 9.79 16.79 17.80
C ILE A 195 8.92 17.04 16.57
N GLY A 196 8.40 15.98 15.96
CA GLY A 196 7.64 16.00 14.72
C GLY A 196 6.37 16.85 14.78
N LYS A 197 5.75 16.96 15.96
CA LYS A 197 4.56 17.80 16.20
C LYS A 197 4.76 19.27 15.77
N ARG A 198 6.00 19.75 15.80
CA ARG A 198 6.37 21.13 15.43
C ARG A 198 6.28 21.38 13.92
N PHE A 199 6.37 20.33 13.11
CA PHE A 199 6.25 20.44 11.65
C PHE A 199 4.81 20.31 11.16
N LEU A 200 3.88 19.88 12.02
CA LEU A 200 2.46 19.79 11.69
C LEU A 200 1.82 21.18 11.66
N PRO A 201 0.91 21.46 10.71
CA PRO A 201 0.26 22.75 10.59
C PRO A 201 -0.70 23.05 11.75
N ASP A 202 -0.65 24.29 12.23
CA ASP A 202 -1.43 24.77 13.36
C ASP A 202 -2.80 25.35 12.99
N ALA A 203 -3.04 25.59 11.70
CA ALA A 203 -4.30 26.05 11.15
C ALA A 203 -4.42 25.58 9.70
N PRO A 204 -5.64 25.54 9.14
CA PRO A 204 -5.83 25.34 7.70
C PRO A 204 -5.13 26.43 6.89
N SER A 205 -4.52 26.04 5.78
CA SER A 205 -3.88 26.93 4.80
C SER A 205 -4.88 27.47 3.77
N HIS A 206 -6.03 26.81 3.61
CA HIS A 206 -7.17 27.27 2.82
C HIS A 206 -8.48 26.83 3.49
N GLN A 207 -9.62 27.31 2.99
CA GLN A 207 -10.92 26.97 3.55
C GLN A 207 -11.13 25.46 3.42
N PRO A 208 -11.24 24.74 4.55
CA PRO A 208 -11.54 23.32 4.48
C PRO A 208 -12.87 23.10 3.79
N ASP A 209 -12.96 22.02 3.00
CA ASP A 209 -14.25 21.57 2.51
C ASP A 209 -15.21 21.41 3.69
N GLY A 210 -16.47 21.82 3.50
CA GLY A 210 -17.51 21.76 4.53
C GLY A 210 -17.42 20.43 5.28
N ALA A 211 -17.39 20.53 6.62
CA ALA A 211 -16.98 19.44 7.51
C ALA A 211 -17.48 18.09 7.01
N PHE A 212 -16.57 17.14 6.76
CA PHE A 212 -16.89 15.76 6.36
C PHE A 212 -18.13 15.27 7.14
N GLU A 213 -19.30 15.30 6.49
CA GLU A 213 -20.60 15.08 7.16
C GLU A 213 -20.90 13.58 7.35
N GLY A 214 -19.94 12.71 6.98
CA GLY A 214 -20.02 11.27 7.20
C GLY A 214 -19.78 10.91 8.67
N ASN A 215 -20.68 11.33 9.56
CA ASN A 215 -20.80 10.70 10.86
C ASN A 215 -21.84 9.59 10.71
N ASP A 216 -21.52 8.60 9.86
CA ASP A 216 -22.40 7.49 9.55
C ASP A 216 -22.92 6.88 10.86
N ASP A 217 -24.23 6.96 11.06
CA ASP A 217 -24.84 6.46 12.28
C ASP A 217 -25.00 4.95 12.17
N TYR A 218 -24.09 4.20 12.80
CA TYR A 218 -24.15 2.74 12.87
C TYR A 218 -25.03 2.21 14.02
N SER A 219 -25.85 3.05 14.67
CA SER A 219 -26.77 2.63 15.74
C SER A 219 -27.81 1.63 15.25
N HIS A 220 -28.24 1.77 13.99
CA HIS A 220 -29.21 0.89 13.33
C HIS A 220 -28.64 -0.49 12.97
N VAL A 221 -27.31 -0.66 12.95
CA VAL A 221 -26.67 -1.93 12.61
C VAL A 221 -26.76 -2.90 13.80
N PRO A 222 -27.40 -4.07 13.64
CA PRO A 222 -27.51 -5.06 14.72
C PRO A 222 -26.15 -5.51 15.25
N SER A 223 -26.04 -5.69 16.57
CA SER A 223 -24.79 -6.09 17.23
C SER A 223 -24.22 -7.40 16.70
N TRP A 224 -25.08 -8.34 16.28
CA TRP A 224 -24.61 -9.61 15.73
C TRP A 224 -23.83 -9.40 14.42
N LYS A 225 -24.24 -8.47 13.54
CA LYS A 225 -23.50 -8.16 12.31
C LYS A 225 -22.10 -7.61 12.61
N LYS A 226 -22.00 -6.74 13.62
CA LYS A 226 -20.72 -6.17 14.10
C LYS A 226 -19.78 -7.27 14.60
N TRP A 227 -20.29 -8.15 15.45
CA TRP A 227 -19.50 -9.27 15.98
C TRP A 227 -19.12 -10.27 14.88
N THR A 228 -20.04 -10.60 13.96
CA THR A 228 -19.74 -11.50 12.84
C THR A 228 -18.64 -10.92 11.95
N ALA A 229 -18.72 -9.64 11.56
CA ALA A 229 -17.68 -9.00 10.76
C ALA A 229 -16.31 -9.03 11.46
N ALA A 230 -16.26 -8.68 12.74
CA ALA A 230 -15.02 -8.70 13.52
C ALA A 230 -14.44 -10.12 13.67
N ILE A 231 -15.28 -11.09 14.01
CA ILE A 231 -14.87 -12.49 14.21
C ILE A 231 -14.37 -13.09 12.90
N ILE A 232 -15.08 -12.88 11.79
CA ILE A 232 -14.66 -13.41 10.49
C ILE A 232 -13.33 -12.80 10.04
N LEU A 233 -13.12 -11.49 10.24
CA LEU A 233 -11.81 -10.87 9.97
C LEU A 233 -10.71 -11.54 10.79
N ILE A 234 -10.91 -11.70 12.10
CA ILE A 234 -9.92 -12.32 13.00
C ILE A 234 -9.65 -13.77 12.58
N LEU A 235 -10.69 -14.57 12.35
CA LEU A 235 -10.55 -15.96 11.93
C LEU A 235 -9.84 -16.08 10.58
N THR A 236 -10.13 -15.19 9.64
CA THR A 236 -9.47 -15.15 8.33
C THR A 236 -7.98 -14.84 8.49
N VAL A 237 -7.63 -13.82 9.28
CA VAL A 237 -6.23 -13.46 9.55
C VAL A 237 -5.49 -14.59 10.27
N VAL A 238 -6.12 -15.23 11.27
CA VAL A 238 -5.56 -16.39 11.96
C VAL A 238 -5.32 -17.53 10.97
N ALA A 239 -6.29 -17.84 10.10
CA ALA A 239 -6.13 -18.87 9.08
C ALA A 239 -4.99 -18.55 8.11
N MET A 240 -4.79 -17.28 7.75
CA MET A 240 -3.67 -16.83 6.92
C MET A 240 -2.31 -16.97 7.61
N ILE A 241 -2.23 -16.62 8.90
CA ILE A 241 -1.00 -16.75 9.69
C ILE A 241 -0.58 -18.23 9.81
N PHE A 242 -1.56 -19.12 9.96
CA PHE A 242 -1.36 -20.56 10.08
C PHE A 242 -1.52 -21.32 8.75
N GLU A 243 -1.32 -20.66 7.60
CA GLU A 243 -1.45 -21.25 6.25
C GLU A 243 -0.70 -22.59 6.15
N LYS A 244 0.55 -22.65 6.62
CA LYS A 244 1.39 -23.86 6.51
C LYS A 244 0.86 -25.03 7.35
N GLN A 245 0.24 -24.75 8.49
CA GLN A 245 -0.31 -25.76 9.40
C GLN A 245 -1.71 -26.23 8.95
N LEU A 246 -2.52 -25.31 8.42
CA LEU A 246 -3.89 -25.59 7.98
C LEU A 246 -3.93 -26.16 6.55
N GLY A 247 -2.90 -25.93 5.74
CA GLY A 247 -2.86 -26.33 4.33
C GLY A 247 -3.82 -25.54 3.43
N VAL A 248 -4.42 -24.46 3.94
CA VAL A 248 -5.37 -23.61 3.22
C VAL A 248 -4.65 -22.35 2.73
N LYS A 249 -4.62 -22.16 1.41
CA LYS A 249 -3.98 -20.99 0.78
C LYS A 249 -4.65 -19.68 1.20
N LEU A 250 -3.88 -18.60 1.28
CA LEU A 250 -4.34 -17.27 1.72
C LEU A 250 -5.62 -16.82 1.01
N TYR A 251 -5.65 -16.89 -0.32
CA TYR A 251 -6.80 -16.45 -1.13
C TYR A 251 -8.05 -17.30 -0.86
N VAL A 252 -7.90 -18.59 -0.58
CA VAL A 252 -9.03 -19.47 -0.22
C VAL A 252 -9.61 -19.06 1.12
N SER A 253 -8.76 -18.80 2.13
CA SER A 253 -9.20 -18.30 3.44
C SER A 253 -9.95 -16.97 3.31
N ALA A 254 -9.46 -16.05 2.48
CA ALA A 254 -10.13 -14.77 2.20
C ALA A 254 -11.51 -14.96 1.57
N TRP A 255 -11.64 -15.84 0.57
CA TRP A 255 -12.92 -16.11 -0.09
C TRP A 255 -13.91 -16.84 0.81
N ILE A 256 -13.46 -17.76 1.67
CA ILE A 256 -14.32 -18.38 2.68
C ILE A 256 -14.91 -17.30 3.59
N GLY A 257 -14.09 -16.39 4.11
CA GLY A 257 -14.55 -15.28 4.94
C GLY A 257 -15.54 -14.36 4.22
N ALA A 258 -15.21 -13.95 2.99
CA ALA A 258 -16.06 -13.12 2.14
C ALA A 258 -17.43 -13.76 1.88
N LEU A 259 -17.45 -15.04 1.50
CA LEU A 259 -18.68 -15.78 1.20
C LEU A 259 -19.54 -15.96 2.46
N VAL A 260 -18.94 -16.22 3.62
CA VAL A 260 -19.69 -16.31 4.89
C VAL A 260 -20.36 -14.97 5.22
N LEU A 261 -19.69 -13.84 5.02
CA LEU A 261 -20.25 -12.51 5.31
C LEU A 261 -21.44 -12.17 4.40
N VAL A 262 -21.37 -12.54 3.12
CA VAL A 262 -22.47 -12.35 2.17
C VAL A 262 -23.61 -13.33 2.45
N ALA A 263 -23.31 -14.61 2.67
CA ALA A 263 -24.32 -15.64 2.95
C ALA A 263 -25.08 -15.39 4.26
N THR A 264 -24.42 -14.81 5.26
CA THR A 264 -25.05 -14.40 6.52
C THR A 264 -25.72 -13.04 6.44
N ASN A 265 -25.70 -12.36 5.29
CA ASN A 265 -26.28 -11.04 5.07
C ASN A 265 -25.73 -9.96 6.03
N VAL A 266 -24.46 -10.10 6.43
CA VAL A 266 -23.74 -9.04 7.15
C VAL A 266 -23.57 -7.84 6.24
N ILE A 267 -23.20 -8.10 4.98
CA ILE A 267 -23.24 -7.17 3.86
C ILE A 267 -24.05 -7.76 2.71
N SER A 268 -24.63 -6.90 1.87
CA SER A 268 -25.34 -7.32 0.67
C SER A 268 -24.36 -7.77 -0.42
N GLU A 269 -24.82 -8.59 -1.35
CA GLU A 269 -24.07 -8.95 -2.56
C GLU A 269 -23.65 -7.70 -3.34
N THR A 270 -24.55 -6.73 -3.51
CA THR A 270 -24.24 -5.48 -4.20
C THR A 270 -23.11 -4.72 -3.51
N ALA A 271 -23.10 -4.65 -2.18
CA ALA A 271 -22.03 -3.99 -1.43
C ALA A 271 -20.70 -4.75 -1.59
N ALA A 272 -20.74 -6.08 -1.49
CA ALA A 272 -19.57 -6.93 -1.69
C ALA A 272 -18.96 -6.78 -3.09
N VAL A 273 -19.77 -6.78 -4.14
CA VAL A 273 -19.29 -6.61 -5.52
C VAL A 273 -18.75 -5.20 -5.73
N LYS A 274 -19.42 -4.18 -5.17
CA LYS A 274 -19.00 -2.77 -5.29
C LYS A 274 -17.70 -2.48 -4.54
N SER A 275 -17.40 -3.22 -3.47
CA SER A 275 -16.17 -3.01 -2.71
C SER A 275 -14.91 -3.51 -3.41
N ILE A 276 -15.05 -4.37 -4.43
CA ILE A 276 -13.93 -4.87 -5.21
C ILE A 276 -13.37 -3.74 -6.07
N ASP A 277 -12.17 -3.26 -5.72
CA ASP A 277 -11.50 -2.21 -6.48
C ASP A 277 -10.89 -2.74 -7.78
N MET A 278 -11.68 -2.65 -8.85
CA MET A 278 -11.26 -3.05 -10.20
C MET A 278 -10.07 -2.24 -10.72
N LYS A 279 -9.84 -1.00 -10.23
CA LYS A 279 -8.68 -0.21 -10.65
C LYS A 279 -7.39 -0.85 -10.14
N THR A 280 -7.39 -1.29 -8.89
CA THR A 280 -6.24 -2.01 -8.30
C THR A 280 -6.01 -3.33 -9.04
N ILE A 281 -7.07 -4.10 -9.36
CA ILE A 281 -6.95 -5.38 -10.09
C ILE A 281 -6.38 -5.17 -11.51
N MET A 282 -6.92 -4.21 -12.26
CA MET A 282 -6.43 -3.89 -13.61
C MET A 282 -4.98 -3.39 -13.61
N LEU A 283 -4.62 -2.56 -12.64
CA LEU A 283 -3.24 -2.10 -12.46
C LEU A 283 -2.31 -3.28 -12.19
N PHE A 284 -2.71 -4.20 -11.30
CA PHE A 284 -1.96 -5.41 -11.00
C PHE A 284 -1.75 -6.28 -12.23
N ALA A 285 -2.84 -6.60 -12.94
CA ALA A 285 -2.80 -7.46 -14.12
C ALA A 285 -1.90 -6.89 -15.22
N GLY A 286 -2.02 -5.59 -15.51
CA GLY A 286 -1.17 -4.95 -16.51
C GLY A 286 0.30 -4.85 -16.11
N SER A 287 0.58 -4.70 -14.82
CA SER A 287 1.95 -4.65 -14.31
C SER A 287 2.64 -6.01 -14.35
N MET A 288 1.89 -7.08 -14.07
CA MET A 288 2.38 -8.45 -14.29
C MET A 288 2.67 -8.72 -15.76
N ALA A 289 1.78 -8.30 -16.67
CA ALA A 289 2.02 -8.44 -18.10
C ALA A 289 3.32 -7.73 -18.53
N LEU A 290 3.57 -6.52 -18.03
CA LEU A 290 4.83 -5.83 -18.28
C LEU A 290 6.04 -6.60 -17.70
N GLY A 291 5.90 -7.13 -16.49
CA GLY A 291 6.93 -7.96 -15.86
C GLY A 291 7.26 -9.23 -16.66
N ASP A 292 6.23 -9.96 -17.10
CA ASP A 292 6.37 -11.15 -17.94
C ASP A 292 7.06 -10.82 -19.26
N ALA A 293 6.66 -9.73 -19.91
CA ALA A 293 7.32 -9.28 -21.13
C ALA A 293 8.80 -8.95 -20.88
N MET A 294 9.13 -8.31 -19.77
CA MET A 294 10.52 -7.98 -19.42
C MET A 294 11.40 -9.22 -19.22
N VAL A 295 10.87 -10.25 -18.54
CA VAL A 295 11.57 -11.52 -18.33
C VAL A 295 11.68 -12.28 -19.65
N LYS A 296 10.57 -12.43 -20.39
CA LYS A 296 10.51 -13.20 -21.63
C LYS A 296 11.40 -12.65 -22.74
N THR A 297 11.50 -11.32 -22.85
CA THR A 297 12.30 -10.68 -23.90
C THR A 297 13.75 -10.46 -23.50
N GLY A 298 14.11 -10.62 -22.22
CA GLY A 298 15.42 -10.21 -21.71
C GLY A 298 15.58 -8.68 -21.60
N THR A 299 14.50 -7.92 -21.72
CA THR A 299 14.54 -6.46 -21.48
C THR A 299 14.98 -6.13 -20.07
N GLY A 300 14.64 -6.99 -19.10
CA GLY A 300 15.10 -6.87 -17.72
C GLY A 300 16.62 -6.79 -17.59
N SER A 301 17.37 -7.64 -18.31
CA SER A 301 18.84 -7.64 -18.25
C SER A 301 19.43 -6.37 -18.88
N VAL A 302 18.82 -5.86 -19.96
CA VAL A 302 19.26 -4.60 -20.59
C VAL A 302 19.15 -3.42 -19.62
N ILE A 303 18.07 -3.34 -18.85
CA ILE A 303 17.88 -2.27 -17.85
C ILE A 303 18.85 -2.45 -16.69
N ALA A 304 19.02 -3.69 -16.24
CA ALA A 304 19.94 -4.01 -15.18
C ALA A 304 21.38 -3.63 -15.58
N ASP A 305 21.80 -3.94 -16.82
CA ASP A 305 23.10 -3.55 -17.38
C ASP A 305 23.31 -2.03 -17.34
N ILE A 306 22.31 -1.24 -17.74
CA ILE A 306 22.38 0.23 -17.70
C ILE A 306 22.63 0.73 -16.27
N ILE A 307 21.90 0.16 -15.30
CA ILE A 307 22.01 0.53 -13.89
C ILE A 307 23.39 0.12 -13.34
N VAL A 308 23.83 -1.12 -13.57
CA VAL A 308 25.12 -1.63 -13.10
C VAL A 308 26.27 -0.85 -13.71
N ASN A 309 26.26 -0.61 -15.02
CA ASN A 309 27.30 0.19 -15.69
C ASN A 309 27.37 1.63 -15.16
N SER A 310 26.25 2.19 -14.72
CA SER A 310 26.20 3.52 -14.10
C SER A 310 26.73 3.53 -12.66
N LEU A 311 26.66 2.41 -11.95
CA LEU A 311 27.12 2.25 -10.57
C LEU A 311 28.56 1.71 -10.44
N GLY A 312 29.15 1.25 -11.55
CA GLY A 312 30.52 0.71 -11.63
C GLY A 312 30.55 -0.83 -11.70
N ALA A 313 31.72 -1.41 -12.00
CA ALA A 313 31.88 -2.83 -12.38
C ALA A 313 31.45 -3.87 -11.32
N SER A 314 31.24 -3.47 -10.06
CA SER A 314 30.77 -4.34 -8.97
C SER A 314 30.12 -3.50 -7.88
N PRO A 315 28.87 -3.03 -8.08
CA PRO A 315 28.22 -2.17 -7.10
C PRO A 315 27.97 -2.95 -5.82
N SER A 316 28.35 -2.37 -4.68
CA SER A 316 28.08 -2.97 -3.37
C SER A 316 26.56 -3.18 -3.21
N PRO A 317 26.10 -4.32 -2.65
CA PRO A 317 24.67 -4.57 -2.45
C PRO A 317 23.96 -3.45 -1.69
N ILE A 318 24.66 -2.81 -0.75
CA ILE A 318 24.16 -1.65 0.00
C ILE A 318 23.94 -0.43 -0.91
N VAL A 319 24.82 -0.21 -1.90
CA VAL A 319 24.65 0.89 -2.86
C VAL A 319 23.42 0.66 -3.72
N VAL A 320 23.22 -0.57 -4.22
CA VAL A 320 22.04 -0.93 -5.01
C VAL A 320 20.77 -0.79 -4.19
N LEU A 321 20.78 -1.28 -2.94
CA LEU A 321 19.69 -1.07 -1.98
C LEU A 321 19.34 0.42 -1.86
N VAL A 322 20.33 1.26 -1.54
CA VAL A 322 20.11 2.69 -1.31
C VAL A 322 19.57 3.38 -2.57
N VAL A 323 20.11 3.05 -3.75
CA VAL A 323 19.66 3.65 -5.01
C VAL A 323 18.21 3.28 -5.32
N ILE A 324 17.86 1.99 -5.24
CA ILE A 324 16.49 1.52 -5.47
C ILE A 324 15.54 2.09 -4.42
N PHE A 325 15.98 2.15 -3.16
CA PHE A 325 15.18 2.70 -2.07
C PHE A 325 14.90 4.19 -2.28
N VAL A 326 15.93 5.00 -2.57
CA VAL A 326 15.78 6.44 -2.82
C VAL A 326 14.91 6.68 -4.06
N LEU A 327 15.08 5.88 -5.11
CA LEU A 327 14.21 5.94 -6.29
C LEU A 327 12.75 5.65 -5.93
N GLY A 328 12.48 4.59 -5.17
CA GLY A 328 11.12 4.25 -4.72
C GLY A 328 10.48 5.36 -3.87
N VAL A 329 11.22 5.91 -2.91
CA VAL A 329 10.77 7.04 -2.09
C VAL A 329 10.48 8.26 -2.96
N PHE A 330 11.36 8.59 -3.90
CA PHE A 330 11.15 9.72 -4.80
C PHE A 330 9.87 9.51 -5.64
N MET A 331 9.76 8.36 -6.32
CA MET A 331 8.65 8.07 -7.22
C MET A 331 7.30 8.04 -6.53
N THR A 332 7.20 7.42 -5.34
CA THR A 332 5.92 7.30 -4.62
C THR A 332 5.37 8.63 -4.10
N ASN A 333 6.20 9.67 -4.07
CA ASN A 333 5.75 11.01 -3.74
C ASN A 333 5.19 11.77 -4.97
N PHE A 334 5.34 11.25 -6.19
CA PHE A 334 4.77 11.84 -7.41
C PHE A 334 3.77 10.91 -8.11
N MET A 335 3.70 9.66 -7.69
CA MET A 335 2.90 8.59 -8.26
C MET A 335 2.35 7.74 -7.12
N SER A 336 1.22 7.06 -7.31
CA SER A 336 0.69 6.18 -6.26
C SER A 336 1.67 5.08 -5.80
N ASN A 337 1.59 4.67 -4.52
CA ASN A 337 2.36 3.53 -3.98
C ASN A 337 2.28 2.27 -4.86
N THR A 338 1.07 1.94 -5.32
CA THR A 338 0.82 0.74 -6.12
C THR A 338 1.48 0.83 -7.49
N ALA A 339 1.42 1.99 -8.15
CA ALA A 339 2.07 2.18 -9.45
C ALA A 339 3.60 2.23 -9.33
N THR A 340 4.12 2.79 -8.24
CA THR A 340 5.57 2.76 -7.97
C THR A 340 6.07 1.32 -7.79
N CYS A 341 5.39 0.49 -6.99
CA CYS A 341 5.72 -0.93 -6.86
C CYS A 341 5.57 -1.68 -8.19
N ALA A 342 4.46 -1.48 -8.90
CA ALA A 342 4.19 -2.08 -10.21
C ALA A 342 5.32 -1.86 -11.21
N LEU A 343 5.92 -0.67 -11.20
CA LEU A 343 7.03 -0.34 -12.07
C LEU A 343 8.36 -0.92 -11.56
N LEU A 344 8.65 -0.74 -10.27
CA LEU A 344 9.96 -1.06 -9.72
C LEU A 344 10.16 -2.56 -9.49
N VAL A 345 9.11 -3.34 -9.23
CA VAL A 345 9.22 -4.79 -8.95
C VAL A 345 9.83 -5.56 -10.13
N PRO A 346 9.35 -5.43 -11.39
CA PRO A 346 10.01 -6.08 -12.53
C PRO A 346 11.47 -5.69 -12.73
N ILE A 347 11.80 -4.41 -12.51
CA ILE A 347 13.17 -3.90 -12.60
C ILE A 347 14.04 -4.49 -11.48
N GLY A 348 13.52 -4.53 -10.25
CA GLY A 348 14.17 -5.09 -9.07
C GLY A 348 14.46 -6.57 -9.20
N LEU A 349 13.51 -7.36 -9.72
CA LEU A 349 13.72 -8.78 -10.01
C LEU A 349 14.84 -9.00 -11.03
N SER A 350 14.86 -8.18 -12.08
CA SER A 350 15.88 -8.24 -13.11
C SER A 350 17.27 -7.89 -12.56
N LEU A 351 17.35 -6.85 -11.72
CA LEU A 351 18.58 -6.45 -11.03
C LEU A 351 19.08 -7.54 -10.07
N ALA A 352 18.18 -8.12 -9.26
CA ALA A 352 18.53 -9.19 -8.35
C ALA A 352 19.09 -10.40 -9.11
N SER A 353 18.43 -10.81 -10.19
CA SER A 353 18.89 -11.91 -11.04
C SER A 353 20.26 -11.65 -11.66
N GLN A 354 20.54 -10.42 -12.10
CA GLN A 354 21.80 -10.09 -12.76
C GLN A 354 22.97 -9.98 -11.78
N LEU A 355 22.72 -9.39 -10.61
CA LEU A 355 23.74 -9.19 -9.57
C LEU A 355 23.92 -10.39 -8.65
N GLY A 356 23.05 -11.41 -8.78
CA GLY A 356 23.05 -12.59 -7.91
C GLY A 356 22.59 -12.29 -6.49
N PHE A 357 21.79 -11.23 -6.29
CA PHE A 357 21.25 -10.86 -4.99
C PHE A 357 19.97 -11.63 -4.67
N ASP A 358 19.65 -11.76 -3.38
CA ASP A 358 18.34 -12.28 -2.96
C ASP A 358 17.23 -11.35 -3.47
N PRO A 359 16.33 -11.84 -4.37
CA PRO A 359 15.22 -11.06 -4.89
C PRO A 359 14.30 -10.53 -3.79
N LYS A 360 14.16 -11.27 -2.67
CA LYS A 360 13.35 -10.81 -1.53
C LYS A 360 13.92 -9.55 -0.89
N ALA A 361 15.24 -9.41 -0.81
CA ALA A 361 15.88 -8.23 -0.24
C ALA A 361 15.62 -6.98 -1.09
N VAL A 362 15.78 -7.11 -2.41
CA VAL A 362 15.50 -6.02 -3.35
C VAL A 362 14.02 -5.63 -3.33
N LEU A 363 13.11 -6.62 -3.37
CA LEU A 363 11.68 -6.34 -3.39
C LEU A 363 11.15 -5.81 -2.05
N ALA A 364 11.67 -6.29 -0.92
CA ALA A 364 11.33 -5.72 0.39
C ALA A 364 11.72 -4.25 0.45
N ALA A 365 12.90 -3.88 -0.07
CA ALA A 365 13.31 -2.49 -0.16
C ALA A 365 12.39 -1.65 -1.04
N ILE A 366 12.00 -2.16 -2.22
CA ILE A 366 11.05 -1.49 -3.12
C ILE A 366 9.71 -1.25 -2.44
N VAL A 367 9.15 -2.27 -1.78
CA VAL A 367 7.85 -2.18 -1.11
C VAL A 367 7.90 -1.17 0.03
N ILE A 368 8.91 -1.25 0.90
CA ILE A 368 9.03 -0.32 2.02
C ILE A 368 9.23 1.13 1.51
N ALA A 369 10.11 1.32 0.53
CA ALA A 369 10.34 2.64 -0.09
C ALA A 369 9.08 3.23 -0.74
N SER A 370 8.37 2.41 -1.50
CA SER A 370 7.17 2.81 -2.24
C SER A 370 5.98 3.14 -1.33
N SER A 371 6.05 2.83 -0.04
CA SER A 371 5.03 3.22 0.94
C SER A 371 5.36 4.53 1.67
N LEU A 372 6.55 5.12 1.48
CA LEU A 372 6.95 6.39 2.12
C LEU A 372 6.40 7.63 1.38
N ALA A 373 5.11 7.61 1.03
CA ALA A 373 4.41 8.67 0.32
C ALA A 373 3.89 9.76 1.28
N TYR A 374 4.80 10.50 1.91
CA TYR A 374 4.46 11.47 2.96
C TYR A 374 4.59 12.93 2.53
N ALA A 375 5.41 13.23 1.51
CA ALA A 375 5.78 14.59 1.15
C ALA A 375 4.77 15.29 0.24
N THR A 376 3.78 14.57 -0.31
CA THR A 376 2.79 15.14 -1.23
C THR A 376 1.37 14.63 -0.97
N PRO A 377 0.35 15.41 -1.36
CA PRO A 377 -1.05 14.98 -1.26
C PRO A 377 -1.46 13.94 -2.30
N ILE A 378 -0.66 13.73 -3.36
CA ILE A 378 -1.01 12.89 -4.52
C ILE A 378 -0.50 11.44 -4.34
N GLY A 379 0.58 11.24 -3.57
CA GLY A 379 1.21 9.93 -3.43
C GLY A 379 0.29 8.79 -2.93
N MET A 380 -0.79 9.12 -2.20
CA MET A 380 -1.84 8.15 -1.91
C MET A 380 -3.23 8.80 -1.80
N PRO A 381 -4.32 8.08 -2.13
CA PRO A 381 -5.68 8.61 -2.04
C PRO A 381 -6.04 9.17 -0.65
N ALA A 382 -5.54 8.56 0.43
CA ALA A 382 -5.80 9.04 1.78
C ALA A 382 -5.21 10.43 2.05
N ASN A 383 -4.05 10.74 1.48
CA ASN A 383 -3.46 12.07 1.58
C ASN A 383 -4.37 13.08 0.87
N THR A 384 -4.88 12.75 -0.32
CA THR A 384 -5.80 13.63 -1.05
C THR A 384 -7.08 13.89 -0.27
N MET A 385 -7.63 12.88 0.43
CA MET A 385 -8.82 13.07 1.29
C MET A 385 -8.57 14.16 2.34
N VAL A 386 -7.51 14.04 3.14
CA VAL A 386 -7.27 15.01 4.23
C VAL A 386 -6.74 16.34 3.73
N TYR A 387 -6.13 16.40 2.55
CA TYR A 387 -5.70 17.66 1.93
C TYR A 387 -6.86 18.67 1.82
N ASN A 388 -8.00 18.22 1.32
CA ASN A 388 -9.19 19.07 1.19
C ASN A 388 -9.92 19.25 2.53
N ILE A 389 -10.11 18.17 3.29
CA ILE A 389 -10.91 18.17 4.53
C ILE A 389 -10.27 18.99 5.65
N ALA A 390 -8.94 19.01 5.73
CA ALA A 390 -8.22 19.76 6.75
C ALA A 390 -7.74 21.13 6.26
N GLY A 391 -7.93 21.44 4.97
CA GLY A 391 -7.44 22.65 4.34
C GLY A 391 -5.92 22.73 4.23
N TYR A 392 -5.23 21.62 3.95
CA TYR A 392 -3.75 21.60 3.88
C TYR A 392 -3.23 22.18 2.56
N SER A 393 -2.09 22.85 2.60
CA SER A 393 -1.33 23.21 1.40
C SER A 393 -0.34 22.10 1.02
N PHE A 394 0.19 22.16 -0.21
CA PHE A 394 1.26 21.26 -0.63
C PHE A 394 2.50 21.39 0.27
N MET A 395 2.81 22.61 0.71
CA MET A 395 3.98 22.86 1.56
C MET A 395 3.81 22.31 2.97
N ASP A 396 2.59 22.13 3.46
CA ASP A 396 2.33 21.47 4.74
C ASP A 396 2.74 19.99 4.70
N TYR A 397 2.46 19.31 3.58
CA TYR A 397 2.91 17.95 3.33
C TYR A 397 4.44 17.85 3.27
N VAL A 398 5.10 18.75 2.55
CA VAL A 398 6.57 18.76 2.49
C VAL A 398 7.18 18.96 3.88
N LYS A 399 6.69 19.94 4.64
CA LYS A 399 7.21 20.27 5.97
C LYS A 399 7.03 19.14 6.98
N ALA A 400 5.87 18.50 7.00
CA ALA A 400 5.59 17.41 7.93
C ALA A 400 6.16 16.06 7.45
N GLY A 401 5.99 15.77 6.16
CA GLY A 401 6.31 14.48 5.55
C GLY A 401 7.79 14.26 5.31
N LEU A 402 8.54 15.25 4.81
CA LEU A 402 9.95 15.07 4.46
C LEU A 402 10.82 14.66 5.67
N PRO A 403 10.67 15.28 6.87
CA PRO A 403 11.35 14.80 8.07
C PRO A 403 10.98 13.35 8.43
N LEU A 404 9.70 12.98 8.30
CA LEU A 404 9.25 11.61 8.55
C LEU A 404 9.86 10.62 7.52
N ILE A 405 9.97 11.01 6.25
CA ILE A 405 10.64 10.20 5.21
C ILE A 405 12.09 9.94 5.63
N VAL A 406 12.83 10.96 6.07
CA VAL A 406 14.21 10.79 6.53
C VAL A 406 14.28 9.81 7.70
N VAL A 407 13.45 10.00 8.72
CA VAL A 407 13.40 9.10 9.89
C VAL A 407 13.07 7.67 9.46
N SER A 408 12.06 7.49 8.61
CA SER A 408 11.61 6.18 8.13
C SER A 408 12.67 5.51 7.24
N SER A 409 13.37 6.30 6.43
CA SER A 409 14.46 5.83 5.55
C SER A 409 15.65 5.35 6.37
N ILE A 410 16.03 6.07 7.44
CA ILE A 410 17.10 5.63 8.34
C ILE A 410 16.75 4.28 8.97
N VAL A 411 15.53 4.14 9.50
CA VAL A 411 15.07 2.87 10.09
C VAL A 411 15.08 1.76 9.04
N ALA A 412 14.53 2.01 7.86
CA ALA A 412 14.47 1.03 6.77
C ALA A 412 15.87 0.60 6.31
N LEU A 413 16.77 1.55 6.03
CA LEU A 413 18.12 1.27 5.50
C LEU A 413 19.02 0.58 6.53
N ILE A 414 18.74 0.71 7.83
CA ILE A 414 19.41 -0.08 8.88
C ILE A 414 18.84 -1.49 8.94
N LEU A 415 17.52 -1.64 8.94
CA LEU A 415 16.85 -2.91 9.18
C LEU A 415 16.84 -3.83 7.95
N LEU A 416 16.68 -3.28 6.74
CA LEU A 416 16.57 -4.07 5.50
C LEU A 416 17.79 -4.98 5.28
N PRO A 417 19.05 -4.52 5.35
CA PRO A 417 20.22 -5.40 5.18
C PRO A 417 20.35 -6.47 6.26
N ILE A 418 19.84 -6.23 7.47
CA ILE A 418 19.92 -7.15 8.61
C ILE A 418 18.88 -8.26 8.48
N LEU A 419 17.67 -7.90 8.05
CA LEU A 419 16.50 -8.79 8.02
C LEU A 419 16.36 -9.50 6.67
N PHE A 420 16.82 -8.86 5.60
CA PHE A 420 16.84 -9.39 4.24
C PHE A 420 18.26 -9.26 3.68
N PRO A 421 19.15 -10.22 3.96
CA PRO A 421 20.51 -10.19 3.43
C PRO A 421 20.48 -10.24 1.90
N PHE A 422 21.25 -9.34 1.27
CA PHE A 422 21.35 -9.18 -0.18
C PHE A 422 22.18 -10.27 -0.83
#